data_AF-A0A2G5DXF4-F1
#
_entry.id   AF-A0A2G5DXF4-F1
#
_cell.length_a   1.000
_cell.length_b   1.000
_cell.length_c   1.000
_cell.angle_alpha   90.00
_cell.angle_beta   90.00
_cell.angle_gamma   90.00
#
_symmetry.space_group_name_H-M   'P 1'
#
loop_
_entity.id
_entity.type
_entity.pdbx_description
1 polymer ?
#
loop_
_entity_poly.entity_id
_entity_poly.type
_entity_poly.pdbx_seq_one_letter_code
_entity_poly.pdbx_strand_id
1 'polypeptide(L)'
;MISSERVANLALAGLTLAPLVVNVNPNLNVILTACLTVYVGCYRSVKPTPPAETMSNEHAMRFPLIGSAMLLSLFLLFKFLSKDLVNAVLTCYFFVLGILALSATLLPAIARFLPKKWNDNLISWRLPYFRSVEIEFTISQCIAAIPGTFFCAWYAKQKHWLANNILGLAFCIQGIEMLSLGSFKTGGILLAGLFVYDIFWVFFTPVMVSVAKSFDAPIKLLFPTGDSARPFSMLGLGDIVIPGMYSSVQYSFLF
;
A
#
# COMPACT_ATOMS: atom_id res chain seq x y z
N MET A 1 25.23 8.46 12.94
CA MET A 1 23.88 8.81 13.41
C MET A 1 22.86 8.00 12.62
N ILE A 2 22.15 7.08 13.26
CA ILE A 2 21.08 6.32 12.59
C ILE A 2 19.93 7.32 12.36
N SER A 3 19.58 7.60 11.10
CA SER A 3 18.41 8.45 10.78
C SER A 3 17.16 7.86 11.44
N SER A 4 16.28 8.70 12.00
CA SER A 4 15.03 8.29 12.66
C SER A 4 14.18 7.36 11.79
N GLU A 5 14.23 7.53 10.47
CA GLU A 5 13.60 6.63 9.49
C GLU A 5 14.09 5.19 9.60
N ARG A 6 15.39 4.97 9.85
CA ARG A 6 15.99 3.64 9.94
C ARG A 6 15.56 2.93 11.22
N VAL A 7 15.46 3.66 12.33
CA VAL A 7 14.94 3.11 13.59
C VAL A 7 13.49 2.68 13.41
N ALA A 8 12.67 3.51 12.76
CA ALA A 8 11.27 3.18 12.48
C ALA A 8 11.12 1.97 11.55
N ASN A 9 11.92 1.88 10.48
CA ASN A 9 11.91 0.72 9.58
C ASN A 9 12.35 -0.57 10.28
N LEU A 10 13.38 -0.51 11.14
CA LEU A 10 13.82 -1.65 11.93
C LEU A 10 12.77 -2.07 12.97
N ALA A 11 12.11 -1.11 13.61
CA ALA A 11 11.00 -1.38 14.54
C ALA A 11 9.81 -2.03 13.82
N LEU A 12 9.47 -1.56 12.61
CA LEU A 12 8.41 -2.15 11.78
C LEU A 12 8.75 -3.58 11.35
N ALA A 13 10.00 -3.83 10.95
CA ALA A 13 10.49 -5.19 10.67
C ALA A 13 10.43 -6.09 11.92
N GLY A 14 10.80 -5.55 13.08
CA GLY A 14 10.71 -6.27 14.36
C GLY A 14 9.28 -6.66 14.72
N LEU A 15 8.32 -5.73 14.61
CA LEU A 15 6.91 -5.96 14.93
C LEU A 15 6.21 -6.92 13.96
N THR A 16 6.59 -6.90 12.68
CA THR A 16 6.05 -7.84 11.69
C THR A 16 6.58 -9.26 11.87
N LEU A 17 7.82 -9.41 12.33
CA LEU A 17 8.44 -10.72 12.60
C LEU A 17 8.15 -11.26 14.00
N ALA A 18 7.87 -10.39 14.99
CA ALA A 18 7.65 -10.80 16.38
C ALA A 18 6.58 -11.90 16.57
N PRO A 19 5.44 -11.89 15.85
CA PRO A 19 4.43 -12.95 15.95
C PRO A 19 4.89 -14.33 15.45
N LEU A 20 6.03 -14.43 14.77
CA LEU A 20 6.62 -15.72 14.39
C LEU A 20 7.31 -16.43 15.55
N VAL A 21 7.77 -15.66 16.55
CA VAL A 21 8.61 -16.17 17.65
C VAL A 21 7.86 -16.12 18.97
N VAL A 22 6.99 -15.13 19.17
CA VAL A 22 6.28 -14.89 20.43
C VAL A 22 4.81 -14.62 20.15
N ASN A 23 3.92 -15.08 21.04
CA ASN A 23 2.52 -14.67 21.03
C ASN A 23 2.41 -13.20 21.45
N VAL A 24 2.36 -12.30 20.48
CA VAL A 24 2.15 -10.86 20.68
C VAL A 24 0.65 -10.59 20.79
N ASN A 25 0.26 -9.68 21.69
CA ASN A 25 -1.12 -9.21 21.73
C ASN A 25 -1.49 -8.58 20.37
N PRO A 26 -2.51 -9.10 19.66
CA PRO A 26 -2.82 -8.66 18.31
C PRO A 26 -3.25 -7.20 18.24
N ASN A 27 -3.96 -6.69 19.24
CA ASN A 27 -4.42 -5.29 19.28
C ASN A 27 -3.22 -4.33 19.38
N LEU A 28 -2.24 -4.66 20.22
CA LEU A 28 -1.01 -3.87 20.33
C LEU A 28 -0.22 -3.91 19.02
N ASN A 29 -0.09 -5.08 18.41
CA ASN A 29 0.65 -5.21 17.16
C ASN A 29 0.00 -4.41 16.01
N VAL A 30 -1.34 -4.46 15.91
CA VAL A 30 -2.13 -3.69 14.95
C VAL A 30 -1.84 -2.19 15.10
N ILE A 31 -1.99 -1.65 16.32
CA ILE A 31 -1.82 -0.21 16.57
C ILE A 31 -0.37 0.22 16.29
N LEU A 32 0.61 -0.51 16.82
CA LEU A 32 2.02 -0.15 16.65
C LEU A 32 2.46 -0.23 15.19
N THR A 33 2.05 -1.29 14.47
CA THR A 33 2.35 -1.46 13.05
C THR A 33 1.71 -0.34 12.22
N ALA A 34 0.44 0.00 12.46
CA ALA A 34 -0.25 1.07 11.74
C ALA A 34 0.43 2.43 11.97
N CYS A 35 0.70 2.80 13.23
CA CYS A 35 1.33 4.07 13.58
C CYS A 35 2.74 4.21 12.99
N LEU A 36 3.56 3.15 13.06
CA LEU A 36 4.91 3.17 12.47
C LEU A 36 4.86 3.25 10.94
N THR A 37 3.91 2.57 10.31
CA THR A 37 3.73 2.63 8.84
C THR A 37 3.38 4.04 8.39
N VAL A 38 2.44 4.69 9.10
CA VAL A 38 2.08 6.09 8.85
C VAL A 38 3.29 6.99 9.04
N TYR A 39 4.03 6.85 10.15
CA TYR A 39 5.22 7.66 10.42
C TYR A 39 6.28 7.53 9.31
N VAL A 40 6.62 6.29 8.90
CA VAL A 40 7.58 6.03 7.82
C VAL A 40 7.08 6.61 6.49
N GLY A 41 5.80 6.43 6.17
CA GLY A 41 5.18 6.98 4.96
C GLY A 41 5.22 8.51 4.93
N CYS A 42 4.81 9.18 6.02
CA CYS A 42 4.85 10.64 6.12
C CYS A 42 6.27 11.17 5.99
N TYR A 43 7.26 10.53 6.65
CA TYR A 43 8.66 10.94 6.55
C TYR A 43 9.20 10.82 5.12
N ARG A 44 8.83 9.76 4.39
CA ARG A 44 9.24 9.54 3.00
C ARG A 44 8.53 10.43 1.98
N SER A 45 7.30 10.87 2.30
CA SER A 45 6.51 11.77 1.45
C SER A 45 7.11 13.18 1.40
N VAL A 46 7.79 13.63 2.46
CA VAL A 46 8.48 14.93 2.48
C VAL A 46 9.79 14.85 1.69
N LYS A 47 9.70 15.11 0.38
CA LYS A 47 10.85 15.27 -0.52
C LYS A 47 10.86 16.70 -1.09
N PRO A 48 12.05 17.25 -1.40
CA PRO A 48 12.17 18.58 -1.98
C PRO A 48 11.64 18.69 -3.42
N THR A 49 11.33 17.57 -4.06
CA THR A 49 10.67 17.52 -5.37
C THR A 49 9.16 17.65 -5.21
N PRO A 50 8.48 18.44 -6.07
CA PRO A 50 7.02 18.56 -6.02
C PRO A 50 6.36 17.17 -6.11
N PRO A 51 5.24 16.93 -5.40
CA PRO A 51 4.58 15.64 -5.42
C PRO A 51 4.22 15.25 -6.86
N ALA A 52 4.48 13.99 -7.24
CA ALA A 52 4.22 13.49 -8.60
C ALA A 52 2.74 13.65 -8.98
N GLU A 53 1.83 13.57 -8.01
CA GLU A 53 0.41 13.82 -8.21
C GLU A 53 -0.21 14.44 -6.95
N THR A 54 -0.72 15.67 -7.04
CA THR A 54 -1.44 16.32 -5.94
C THR A 54 -2.94 16.18 -6.13
N MET A 55 -3.63 15.59 -5.15
CA MET A 55 -5.08 15.45 -5.23
C MET A 55 -5.78 16.81 -5.01
N SER A 56 -6.64 17.22 -5.95
CA SER A 56 -7.47 18.43 -5.85
C SER A 56 -8.79 18.15 -5.12
N ASN A 57 -9.52 19.20 -4.73
CA ASN A 57 -10.84 19.08 -4.08
C ASN A 57 -11.86 18.30 -4.95
N GLU A 58 -11.84 18.51 -6.26
CA GLU A 58 -12.74 17.83 -7.18
C GLU A 58 -12.45 16.32 -7.25
N HIS A 59 -11.17 15.94 -7.27
CA HIS A 59 -10.76 14.54 -7.21
C HIS A 59 -11.12 13.90 -5.86
N ALA A 60 -10.99 14.64 -4.76
CA ALA A 60 -11.37 14.17 -3.43
C ALA A 60 -12.86 13.80 -3.33
N MET A 61 -13.74 14.65 -3.85
CA MET A 61 -15.19 14.42 -3.81
C MET A 61 -15.62 13.24 -4.69
N ARG A 62 -14.90 12.99 -5.78
CA ARG A 62 -15.16 11.85 -6.66
C ARG A 62 -14.64 10.53 -6.10
N PHE A 63 -13.71 10.56 -5.15
CA PHE A 63 -13.06 9.37 -4.62
C PHE A 63 -14.06 8.33 -4.06
N PRO A 64 -15.05 8.69 -3.22
CA PRO A 64 -16.06 7.72 -2.75
C PRO A 64 -16.95 7.16 -3.86
N LEU A 65 -17.23 7.96 -4.90
CA LEU A 65 -18.04 7.53 -6.05
C LEU A 65 -17.28 6.53 -6.92
N ILE A 66 -16.00 6.80 -7.19
CA ILE A 66 -15.11 5.89 -7.93
C ILE A 66 -14.93 4.59 -7.13
N GLY A 67 -14.70 4.68 -5.82
CA GLY A 67 -14.64 3.52 -4.94
C GLY A 67 -15.92 2.68 -4.97
N SER A 68 -17.08 3.33 -4.98
CA SER A 68 -18.40 2.66 -5.10
C SER A 68 -18.54 1.92 -6.43
N ALA A 69 -18.17 2.56 -7.54
CA ALA A 69 -18.21 1.94 -8.86
C ALA A 69 -17.23 0.75 -8.96
N MET A 70 -16.02 0.88 -8.42
CA MET A 70 -15.02 -0.20 -8.36
C MET A 70 -15.54 -1.38 -7.55
N LEU A 71 -16.05 -1.13 -6.34
CA LEU A 71 -16.55 -2.18 -5.44
C LEU A 71 -17.75 -2.92 -6.05
N LEU A 72 -18.69 -2.19 -6.65
CA LEU A 72 -19.82 -2.78 -7.36
C LEU A 72 -19.35 -3.60 -8.58
N SER A 73 -18.41 -3.07 -9.37
CA SER A 73 -17.86 -3.78 -10.53
C SER A 73 -17.19 -5.09 -10.13
N LEU A 74 -16.38 -5.05 -9.07
CA LEU A 74 -15.72 -6.24 -8.52
C LEU A 74 -16.72 -7.26 -7.98
N PHE A 75 -17.79 -6.80 -7.33
CA PHE A 75 -18.89 -7.67 -6.91
C PHE A 75 -19.57 -8.36 -8.10
N LEU A 76 -19.87 -7.62 -9.18
CA LEU A 76 -20.43 -8.20 -10.39
C LEU A 76 -19.47 -9.20 -11.04
N LEU A 77 -18.16 -8.92 -11.05
CA LEU A 77 -17.15 -9.88 -11.53
C LEU A 77 -17.19 -11.18 -10.73
N PHE A 78 -17.19 -11.13 -9.40
CA PHE A 78 -17.32 -12.34 -8.57
C PHE A 78 -18.67 -13.04 -8.69
N LYS A 79 -19.72 -12.32 -9.09
CA LYS A 79 -21.06 -12.88 -9.30
C LYS A 79 -21.18 -13.60 -10.64
N PHE A 80 -20.52 -13.12 -11.70
CA PHE A 80 -20.65 -13.64 -13.06
C PHE A 80 -19.48 -14.52 -13.52
N LEU A 81 -18.29 -14.36 -12.94
CA LEU A 81 -17.09 -15.15 -13.27
C LEU A 81 -16.74 -16.10 -12.12
N SER A 82 -15.93 -17.12 -12.41
CA SER A 82 -15.39 -18.00 -11.38
C SER A 82 -14.45 -17.25 -10.44
N LYS A 83 -14.57 -17.52 -9.13
CA LYS A 83 -13.75 -16.88 -8.09
C LYS A 83 -12.26 -17.07 -8.35
N ASP A 84 -11.86 -18.24 -8.84
CA ASP A 84 -10.47 -18.57 -9.14
C ASP A 84 -9.92 -17.72 -10.28
N LEU A 85 -10.72 -17.46 -11.33
CA LEU A 85 -10.30 -16.62 -12.44
C LEU A 85 -10.12 -15.16 -11.98
N VAL A 86 -11.09 -14.63 -11.24
CA VAL A 86 -11.02 -13.25 -10.71
C VAL A 86 -9.82 -13.12 -9.77
N ASN A 87 -9.63 -14.05 -8.83
CA ASN A 87 -8.50 -14.03 -7.92
C ASN A 87 -7.16 -14.27 -8.63
N ALA A 88 -7.10 -15.06 -9.70
CA ALA A 88 -5.88 -15.22 -10.50
C ALA A 88 -5.49 -13.92 -11.19
N VAL A 89 -6.45 -13.22 -11.82
CA VAL A 89 -6.23 -11.92 -12.45
C VAL A 89 -5.80 -10.87 -11.42
N LEU A 90 -6.49 -10.80 -10.27
CA LEU A 90 -6.12 -9.91 -9.18
C LEU A 90 -4.73 -10.24 -8.64
N THR A 91 -4.40 -11.51 -8.42
CA THR A 91 -3.07 -11.92 -7.96
C THR A 91 -2.00 -11.49 -8.95
N CYS A 92 -2.23 -11.64 -10.25
CA CYS A 92 -1.32 -11.14 -11.29
C CYS A 92 -1.15 -9.61 -11.22
N TYR A 93 -2.25 -8.87 -11.04
CA TYR A 93 -2.23 -7.42 -10.87
C TYR A 93 -1.42 -6.99 -9.63
N PHE A 94 -1.71 -7.58 -8.46
CA PHE A 94 -0.98 -7.30 -7.22
C PHE A 94 0.46 -7.82 -7.25
N PHE A 95 0.78 -8.80 -8.08
CA PHE A 95 2.14 -9.27 -8.28
C PHE A 95 2.99 -8.19 -8.94
N VAL A 96 2.50 -7.59 -10.04
CA VAL A 96 3.20 -6.51 -10.74
C VAL A 96 3.31 -5.28 -9.84
N LEU A 97 2.19 -4.84 -9.25
CA LEU A 97 2.23 -3.72 -8.32
C LEU A 97 3.12 -4.00 -7.12
N GLY A 98 3.13 -5.23 -6.61
CA GLY A 98 3.94 -5.64 -5.47
C GLY A 98 5.44 -5.53 -5.76
N ILE A 99 5.88 -5.90 -6.96
CA ILE A 99 7.27 -5.72 -7.39
C ILE A 99 7.63 -4.22 -7.42
N LEU A 100 6.75 -3.38 -8.00
CA LEU A 100 6.96 -1.94 -8.07
C LEU A 100 7.01 -1.31 -6.67
N ALA A 101 6.04 -1.62 -5.81
CA ALA A 101 5.98 -1.09 -4.44
C ALA A 101 7.16 -1.56 -3.59
N LEU A 102 7.54 -2.84 -3.66
CA LEU A 102 8.70 -3.37 -2.93
C LEU A 102 10.00 -2.76 -3.46
N SER A 103 10.20 -2.72 -4.77
CA SER A 103 11.42 -2.15 -5.35
C SER A 103 11.57 -0.67 -4.98
N ALA A 104 10.50 0.12 -5.05
CA ALA A 104 10.50 1.52 -4.61
C ALA A 104 10.76 1.64 -3.11
N THR A 105 10.16 0.77 -2.29
CA THR A 105 10.35 0.79 -0.83
C THR A 105 11.78 0.43 -0.43
N LEU A 106 12.42 -0.53 -1.12
CA LEU A 106 13.79 -0.98 -0.90
C LEU A 106 14.85 -0.07 -1.54
N LEU A 107 14.49 0.72 -2.55
CA LEU A 107 15.42 1.55 -3.31
C LEU A 107 16.30 2.45 -2.41
N PRO A 108 15.78 3.17 -1.40
CA PRO A 108 16.62 4.00 -0.51
C PRO A 108 17.63 3.21 0.33
N ALA A 109 17.39 1.91 0.56
CA ALA A 109 18.32 1.02 1.25
C ALA A 109 19.40 0.49 0.29
N ILE A 110 19.01 0.06 -0.91
CA ILE A 110 19.90 -0.53 -1.92
C ILE A 110 20.78 0.54 -2.59
N ALA A 111 20.22 1.71 -2.89
CA ALA A 111 20.90 2.81 -3.58
C ALA A 111 22.15 3.32 -2.84
N ARG A 112 22.28 3.03 -1.54
CA ARG A 112 23.46 3.37 -0.72
C ARG A 112 24.65 2.47 -0.99
N PHE A 113 24.41 1.24 -1.42
CA PHE A 113 25.43 0.25 -1.75
C PHE A 113 25.76 0.26 -3.25
N LEU A 114 24.93 0.90 -4.07
CA LEU A 114 25.14 1.00 -5.51
C LEU A 114 26.01 2.21 -5.89
N PRO A 115 26.78 2.13 -7.00
CA PRO A 115 27.53 3.27 -7.52
C PRO A 115 26.60 4.44 -7.86
N LYS A 116 26.99 5.68 -7.53
CA LYS A 116 26.18 6.90 -7.80
C LYS A 116 25.73 7.02 -9.26
N LYS A 117 26.59 6.62 -10.21
CA LYS A 117 26.28 6.57 -11.65
C LYS A 117 25.04 5.74 -12.00
N TRP A 118 24.70 4.73 -11.19
CA TRP A 118 23.53 3.88 -11.42
C TRP A 118 22.25 4.47 -10.85
N ASN A 119 22.35 5.40 -9.89
CA ASN A 119 21.21 6.13 -9.33
C ASN A 119 20.82 7.34 -10.22
N ASP A 120 21.78 7.96 -10.90
CA ASP A 120 21.56 9.24 -11.60
C ASP A 120 21.23 9.07 -13.09
N ASN A 121 21.51 7.90 -13.69
CA ASN A 121 21.20 7.62 -15.09
C ASN A 121 19.72 7.22 -15.25
N LEU A 122 18.86 8.19 -15.52
CA LEU A 122 17.50 7.93 -16.01
C LEU A 122 17.56 7.38 -17.42
N ILE A 123 17.08 6.15 -17.62
CA ILE A 123 16.86 5.58 -18.94
C ILE A 123 15.40 5.86 -19.28
N SER A 124 15.15 6.91 -20.06
CA SER A 124 13.82 7.22 -20.59
C SER A 124 13.56 6.35 -21.82
N TRP A 125 12.64 5.39 -21.71
CA TRP A 125 12.24 4.56 -22.84
C TRP A 125 10.92 5.08 -23.41
N ARG A 126 10.96 5.59 -24.64
CA ARG A 126 9.75 6.00 -25.37
C ARG A 126 9.24 4.83 -26.19
N LEU A 127 8.08 4.28 -25.82
CA LEU A 127 7.41 3.26 -26.60
C LEU A 127 6.89 3.87 -27.91
N PRO A 128 7.31 3.38 -29.09
CA PRO A 128 6.95 3.99 -30.38
C PRO A 128 5.45 3.95 -30.69
N TYR A 129 4.66 3.11 -29.99
CA TYR A 129 3.23 2.92 -30.23
C TYR A 129 2.32 3.72 -29.27
N PHE A 130 2.80 4.10 -28.09
CA PHE A 130 2.02 4.83 -27.07
C PHE A 130 2.66 6.19 -26.79
N ARG A 131 2.24 7.20 -27.56
CA ARG A 131 2.82 8.55 -27.59
C ARG A 131 2.71 9.35 -26.28
N SER A 132 2.04 8.81 -25.26
CA SER A 132 1.78 9.45 -23.96
C SER A 132 2.34 8.69 -22.75
N VAL A 133 3.08 7.60 -22.96
CA VAL A 133 3.64 6.81 -21.86
C VAL A 133 5.16 6.90 -21.92
N GLU A 134 5.72 7.90 -21.23
CA GLU A 134 7.16 7.97 -20.96
C GLU A 134 7.46 7.11 -19.75
N ILE A 135 8.19 6.03 -19.98
CA ILE A 135 8.58 5.12 -18.91
C ILE A 135 10.01 5.50 -18.51
N GLU A 136 10.13 6.15 -17.35
CA GLU A 136 11.41 6.48 -16.74
C GLU A 136 11.80 5.37 -15.77
N PHE A 137 12.87 4.63 -16.09
CA PHE A 137 13.43 3.65 -15.18
C PHE A 137 14.90 3.93 -14.90
N THR A 138 15.28 3.78 -13.64
CA THR A 138 16.68 3.84 -13.20
C THR A 138 17.25 2.42 -13.10
N ILE A 139 18.54 2.24 -13.42
CA ILE A 139 19.23 0.94 -13.26
C ILE A 139 19.07 0.40 -11.82
N SER A 140 19.10 1.29 -10.83
CA SER A 140 18.88 0.95 -9.42
C SER A 140 17.48 0.40 -9.13
N GLN A 141 16.44 0.84 -9.87
CA GLN A 141 15.09 0.27 -9.74
C GLN A 141 15.02 -1.14 -10.32
N CYS A 142 15.68 -1.40 -11.47
CA CYS A 142 15.78 -2.74 -12.03
C CYS A 142 16.47 -3.71 -11.06
N ILE A 143 17.56 -3.28 -10.41
CA ILE A 143 18.27 -4.10 -9.42
C ILE A 143 17.41 -4.32 -8.17
N ALA A 144 16.70 -3.28 -7.70
CA ALA A 144 15.79 -3.39 -6.57
C ALA A 144 14.56 -4.29 -6.86
N ALA A 145 14.17 -4.42 -8.13
CA ALA A 145 13.07 -5.29 -8.56
C ALA A 145 13.41 -6.79 -8.54
N ILE A 146 14.69 -7.16 -8.64
CA ILE A 146 15.13 -8.57 -8.59
C ILE A 146 14.70 -9.24 -7.28
N PRO A 147 15.08 -8.76 -6.07
CA PRO A 147 14.63 -9.37 -4.82
C PRO A 147 13.11 -9.26 -4.64
N GLY A 148 12.48 -8.17 -5.11
CA GLY A 148 11.02 -8.01 -5.09
C GLY A 148 10.30 -9.09 -5.91
N THR A 149 10.84 -9.46 -7.07
CA THR A 149 10.28 -10.52 -7.93
C THR A 149 10.36 -11.89 -7.27
N PHE A 150 11.49 -12.23 -6.66
CA PHE A 150 11.62 -13.48 -5.90
C PHE A 150 10.64 -13.54 -4.72
N PHE A 151 10.48 -12.42 -4.02
CA PHE A 151 9.54 -12.30 -2.90
C PHE A 151 8.08 -12.46 -3.35
N CYS A 152 7.67 -11.76 -4.41
CA CYS A 152 6.33 -11.90 -4.98
C CYS A 152 6.07 -13.32 -5.51
N ALA A 153 7.09 -13.99 -6.07
CA ALA A 153 6.97 -15.38 -6.52
C ALA A 153 6.78 -16.35 -5.34
N TRP A 154 7.44 -16.10 -4.21
CA TRP A 154 7.22 -16.83 -2.97
C TRP A 154 5.80 -16.60 -2.42
N TYR A 155 5.33 -15.34 -2.42
CA TYR A 155 3.95 -15.00 -2.06
C TYR A 155 2.93 -15.74 -2.93
N ALA A 156 3.09 -15.74 -4.25
CA ALA A 156 2.15 -16.39 -5.17
C ALA A 156 2.02 -17.91 -4.94
N LYS A 157 3.10 -18.57 -4.47
CA LYS A 157 3.12 -20.01 -4.18
C LYS A 157 2.56 -20.37 -2.81
N GLN A 158 2.93 -19.64 -1.77
CA GLN A 158 2.59 -20.02 -0.38
C GLN A 158 1.43 -19.22 0.21
N LYS A 159 1.12 -18.04 -0.34
CA LYS A 159 0.16 -17.06 0.23
C LYS A 159 0.32 -16.89 1.74
N HIS A 160 1.57 -16.89 2.20
CA HIS A 160 1.88 -16.83 3.62
C HIS A 160 1.46 -15.46 4.19
N TRP A 161 0.86 -15.46 5.38
CA TRP A 161 0.35 -14.23 6.03
C TRP A 161 1.45 -13.16 6.20
N LEU A 162 2.68 -13.58 6.48
CA LEU A 162 3.83 -12.67 6.58
C LEU A 162 4.14 -11.99 5.24
N ALA A 163 4.13 -12.76 4.14
CA ALA A 163 4.39 -12.23 2.81
C ALA A 163 3.30 -11.23 2.40
N ASN A 164 2.04 -11.57 2.72
CA ASN A 164 0.89 -10.70 2.57
C ASN A 164 1.08 -9.38 3.34
N ASN A 165 1.54 -9.43 4.60
CA ASN A 165 1.75 -8.24 5.40
C ASN A 165 2.89 -7.37 4.89
N ILE A 166 4.01 -7.96 4.48
CA ILE A 166 5.14 -7.22 3.91
C ILE A 166 4.72 -6.49 2.63
N LEU A 167 3.97 -7.16 1.75
CA LEU A 167 3.40 -6.53 0.55
C LEU A 167 2.41 -5.42 0.92
N GLY A 168 1.50 -5.68 1.86
CA GLY A 168 0.54 -4.69 2.33
C GLY A 168 1.21 -3.43 2.90
N LEU A 169 2.25 -3.60 3.72
CA LEU A 169 3.03 -2.49 4.26
C LEU A 169 3.78 -1.70 3.19
N ALA A 170 4.34 -2.38 2.20
CA ALA A 170 4.97 -1.73 1.05
C ALA A 170 3.94 -0.90 0.25
N PHE A 171 2.72 -1.43 0.04
CA PHE A 171 1.63 -0.68 -0.57
C PHE A 171 1.19 0.51 0.27
N CYS A 172 1.15 0.38 1.60
CA CYS A 172 0.82 1.50 2.48
C CYS A 172 1.86 2.62 2.41
N ILE A 173 3.15 2.28 2.52
CA ILE A 173 4.24 3.26 2.46
C ILE A 173 4.23 3.95 1.10
N GLN A 174 4.18 3.18 0.01
CA GLN A 174 4.17 3.74 -1.34
C GLN A 174 2.91 4.55 -1.63
N GLY A 175 1.75 4.12 -1.11
CA GLY A 175 0.48 4.85 -1.23
C GLY A 175 0.54 6.21 -0.56
N ILE A 176 1.05 6.29 0.67
CA ILE A 176 1.24 7.57 1.40
C ILE A 176 2.30 8.44 0.72
N GLU A 177 3.35 7.84 0.17
CA GLU A 177 4.42 8.57 -0.51
C GLU A 177 3.97 9.19 -1.85
N MET A 178 3.19 8.45 -2.66
CA MET A 178 2.74 8.90 -3.98
C MET A 178 1.51 9.80 -3.94
N LEU A 179 0.54 9.48 -3.08
CA LEU A 179 -0.73 10.20 -3.02
C LEU A 179 -0.63 11.35 -2.00
N SER A 180 -0.14 12.50 -2.45
CA SER A 180 -0.13 13.71 -1.63
C SER A 180 -1.41 14.52 -1.84
N LEU A 181 -2.02 15.01 -0.76
CA LEU A 181 -3.16 15.92 -0.89
C LEU A 181 -2.64 17.33 -1.19
N GLY A 182 -3.36 18.06 -2.05
CA GLY A 182 -2.98 19.45 -2.38
C GLY A 182 -3.29 20.45 -1.27
N SER A 183 -4.12 20.09 -0.27
CA SER A 183 -4.50 20.98 0.83
C SER A 183 -5.12 20.21 2.00
N PHE A 184 -5.03 20.79 3.20
CA PHE A 184 -5.75 20.32 4.39
C PHE A 184 -7.27 20.22 4.16
N LYS A 185 -7.85 21.20 3.43
CA LYS A 185 -9.28 21.19 3.09
C LYS A 185 -9.66 19.97 2.25
N THR A 186 -8.83 19.64 1.26
CA THR A 186 -8.99 18.46 0.41
C THR A 186 -9.03 17.18 1.23
N GLY A 187 -8.13 17.05 2.21
CA GLY A 187 -8.08 15.89 3.10
C GLY A 187 -9.31 15.76 3.99
N GLY A 188 -9.81 16.87 4.54
CA GLY A 188 -11.05 16.87 5.31
C GLY A 188 -12.26 16.42 4.49
N ILE A 189 -12.36 16.88 3.23
CA ILE A 189 -13.42 16.47 2.30
C ILE A 189 -13.32 14.97 1.98
N LEU A 190 -12.10 14.48 1.69
CA LEU A 190 -11.87 13.06 1.41
C LEU A 190 -12.29 12.17 2.59
N LEU A 191 -11.85 12.51 3.81
CA LEU A 191 -12.17 11.76 5.02
C LEU A 191 -13.67 11.77 5.32
N ALA A 192 -14.33 12.93 5.20
CA ALA A 192 -15.78 13.02 5.39
C ALA A 192 -16.55 12.21 4.34
N GLY A 193 -16.12 12.25 3.08
CA GLY A 193 -16.73 11.46 2.00
C GLY A 193 -16.57 9.95 2.20
N LEU A 194 -15.38 9.51 2.62
CA LEU A 194 -15.10 8.10 2.90
C LEU A 194 -15.82 7.59 4.15
N PHE A 195 -16.05 8.46 5.14
CA PHE A 195 -16.85 8.13 6.32
C PHE A 195 -18.31 7.81 5.95
N VAL A 196 -18.93 8.64 5.10
CA VAL A 196 -20.31 8.38 4.62
C VAL A 196 -20.35 7.13 3.74
N TYR A 197 -19.34 6.92 2.91
CA TYR A 197 -19.19 5.73 2.07
C TYR A 197 -19.15 4.44 2.89
N ASP A 198 -18.36 4.40 3.96
CA ASP A 198 -18.22 3.21 4.80
C ASP A 198 -19.56 2.85 5.45
N ILE A 199 -20.27 3.84 6.02
CA ILE A 199 -21.61 3.64 6.59
C ILE A 199 -22.57 3.05 5.55
N PHE A 200 -22.59 3.62 4.34
CA PHE A 200 -23.48 3.15 3.27
C PHE A 200 -23.20 1.68 2.90
N TRP A 201 -21.94 1.35 2.58
CA TRP A 201 -21.58 0.03 2.07
C TRP A 201 -21.54 -1.07 3.13
N VAL A 202 -21.27 -0.72 4.39
CA VAL A 202 -21.28 -1.68 5.51
C VAL A 202 -22.70 -2.01 5.93
N PHE A 203 -23.57 -1.02 6.12
CA PHE A 203 -24.88 -1.24 6.75
C PHE A 203 -26.03 -1.45 5.76
N PHE A 204 -26.01 -0.83 4.58
CA PHE A 204 -27.17 -0.84 3.68
C PHE A 204 -27.09 -1.90 2.57
N THR A 205 -25.91 -2.49 2.30
CA THR A 205 -25.76 -3.47 1.21
C THR A 205 -24.87 -4.67 1.62
N PRO A 206 -25.15 -5.89 1.12
CA PRO A 206 -24.31 -7.06 1.40
C PRO A 206 -23.03 -7.13 0.54
N VAL A 207 -22.80 -6.13 -0.31
CA VAL A 207 -21.78 -6.16 -1.37
C VAL A 207 -20.37 -6.16 -0.78
N MET A 208 -20.10 -5.31 0.22
CA MET A 208 -18.79 -5.22 0.86
C MET A 208 -18.38 -6.55 1.49
N VAL A 209 -19.29 -7.21 2.21
CA VAL A 209 -19.03 -8.50 2.85
C VAL A 209 -18.81 -9.60 1.81
N SER A 210 -19.57 -9.59 0.71
CA SER A 210 -19.40 -10.58 -0.38
C SER A 210 -18.04 -10.46 -1.07
N VAL A 211 -17.59 -9.22 -1.35
CA VAL A 211 -16.28 -8.95 -1.94
C VAL A 211 -15.18 -9.32 -0.95
N ALA A 212 -15.27 -8.89 0.31
CA ALA A 212 -14.26 -9.15 1.34
C ALA A 212 -14.02 -10.65 1.62
N LYS A 213 -15.05 -11.49 1.43
CA LYS A 213 -14.95 -12.96 1.56
C LYS A 213 -14.45 -13.66 0.30
N SER A 214 -14.70 -13.08 -0.88
CA SER A 214 -14.35 -13.72 -2.17
C SER A 214 -12.96 -13.32 -2.66
N PHE A 215 -12.45 -12.20 -2.17
CA PHE A 215 -11.18 -11.61 -2.57
C PHE A 215 -10.00 -12.18 -1.78
N ASP A 216 -9.03 -12.75 -2.49
CA ASP A 216 -7.84 -13.39 -1.91
C ASP A 216 -6.54 -12.75 -2.46
N ALA A 217 -6.26 -11.52 -2.03
CA ALA A 217 -5.07 -10.77 -2.40
C ALA A 217 -4.63 -9.81 -1.26
N PRO A 218 -3.45 -9.18 -1.35
CA PRO A 218 -2.85 -8.42 -0.26
C PRO A 218 -3.46 -7.02 -0.11
N ILE A 219 -4.72 -6.98 0.31
CA ILE A 219 -5.51 -5.76 0.59
C ILE A 219 -5.76 -5.52 2.07
N LYS A 220 -5.25 -6.40 2.92
CA LYS A 220 -5.39 -6.35 4.38
C LYS A 220 -4.15 -6.91 5.06
N LEU A 221 -3.82 -6.37 6.22
CA LEU A 221 -2.83 -6.97 7.12
C LEU A 221 -3.49 -8.02 8.00
N LEU A 222 -2.81 -9.14 8.21
CA LEU A 222 -3.26 -10.29 8.97
C LEU A 222 -2.36 -10.48 10.18
N PHE A 223 -2.91 -10.34 11.38
CA PHE A 223 -2.18 -10.53 12.63
C PHE A 223 -2.66 -11.81 13.31
N PRO A 224 -1.80 -12.81 13.51
CA PRO A 224 -2.22 -14.07 14.12
C PRO A 224 -2.73 -13.84 15.54
N THR A 225 -3.86 -14.45 15.86
CA THR A 225 -4.47 -14.46 17.20
C THR A 225 -4.25 -15.84 17.81
N GLY A 226 -4.02 -15.91 19.12
CA GLY A 226 -3.99 -17.19 19.86
C GLY A 226 -5.34 -17.91 19.99
N ASP A 227 -6.37 -17.48 19.25
CA ASP A 227 -7.74 -18.00 19.31
C ASP A 227 -8.06 -18.80 18.03
N SER A 228 -8.45 -20.06 18.19
CA SER A 228 -8.80 -20.96 17.08
C SER A 228 -10.08 -20.54 16.34
N ALA A 229 -10.99 -19.80 16.97
CA ALA A 229 -12.23 -19.34 16.33
C ALA A 229 -12.00 -18.11 15.43
N ARG A 230 -11.00 -17.29 15.74
CA ARG A 230 -10.62 -16.08 14.98
C ARG A 230 -9.10 -16.03 14.83
N PRO A 231 -8.52 -16.89 13.96
CA PRO A 231 -7.08 -17.08 13.89
C PRO A 231 -6.31 -15.84 13.45
N PHE A 232 -6.99 -14.85 12.85
CA PHE A 232 -6.37 -13.60 12.43
C PHE A 232 -7.24 -12.38 12.78
N SER A 233 -6.61 -11.36 13.34
CA SER A 233 -7.11 -9.99 13.32
C SER A 233 -6.76 -9.35 11.98
N MET A 234 -7.71 -8.62 11.39
CA MET A 234 -7.56 -8.03 10.05
C MET A 234 -7.58 -6.50 10.15
N LEU A 235 -6.66 -5.84 9.45
CA LEU A 235 -6.64 -4.39 9.29
C LEU A 235 -6.64 -4.04 7.79
N GLY A 236 -7.55 -3.18 7.35
CA GLY A 236 -7.60 -2.73 5.96
C GLY A 236 -6.43 -1.79 5.64
N LEU A 237 -5.86 -1.90 4.44
CA LEU A 237 -4.79 -0.96 4.03
C LEU A 237 -5.32 0.48 3.92
N GLY A 238 -6.58 0.66 3.54
CA GLY A 238 -7.24 1.97 3.48
C GLY A 238 -7.28 2.69 4.82
N ASP A 239 -7.43 1.94 5.92
CA ASP A 239 -7.48 2.48 7.29
C ASP A 239 -6.12 3.05 7.74
N ILE A 240 -5.03 2.65 7.07
CA ILE A 240 -3.68 3.17 7.32
C ILE A 240 -3.37 4.30 6.34
N VAL A 241 -3.62 4.08 5.05
CA VAL A 241 -3.22 4.99 3.98
C VAL A 241 -4.00 6.29 4.02
N ILE A 242 -5.33 6.24 4.16
CA ILE A 242 -6.16 7.45 4.06
C ILE A 242 -5.87 8.43 5.21
N PRO A 243 -5.80 8.00 6.49
CA PRO A 243 -5.34 8.89 7.55
C PRO A 243 -3.87 9.30 7.37
N GLY A 244 -3.01 8.39 6.90
CA GLY A 244 -1.60 8.68 6.67
C GLY A 244 -1.34 9.76 5.63
N MET A 245 -2.12 9.80 4.55
CA MET A 245 -2.09 10.86 3.53
C MET A 245 -2.50 12.23 4.10
N TYR A 246 -3.45 12.25 5.03
CA TYR A 246 -3.83 13.47 5.71
C TYR A 246 -2.75 13.96 6.70
N SER A 247 -2.13 13.03 7.43
CA SER A 247 -1.01 13.34 8.33
C SER A 247 0.25 13.77 7.58
N SER A 248 0.55 13.21 6.40
CA SER A 248 1.74 13.58 5.61
C SER A 248 1.69 15.04 5.17
N VAL A 249 0.50 15.54 4.81
CA VAL A 249 0.30 16.95 4.46
C VAL A 249 0.60 17.86 5.63
N GLN A 250 0.10 17.53 6.84
CA GLN A 250 0.41 18.30 8.04
C GLN A 250 1.91 18.30 8.36
N TYR A 251 2.55 17.13 8.23
CA TYR A 251 3.98 16.98 8.47
C TYR A 251 4.82 17.78 7.46
N SER A 252 4.37 17.89 6.20
CA SER A 252 5.01 18.72 5.16
C SER A 252 4.89 20.22 5.44
N PHE A 253 3.79 20.69 6.07
CA PHE A 253 3.63 22.11 6.44
C PHE A 253 4.47 22.55 7.65
N LEU A 254 5.02 21.60 8.42
CA LEU A 254 5.82 21.88 9.61
C LEU A 254 7.30 22.19 9.31
N PHE A 255 7.75 22.00 8.06
CA PHE A 255 9.13 22.22 7.60
C PHE A 255 9.16 23.09 6.33
#